data_AF-A0A0B7MRR3-F1
#
_entry.id   AF-A0A0B7MRR3-F1
#
_cell.length_a   1.000
_cell.length_b   1.000
_cell.length_c   1.000
_cell.angle_alpha   90.00
_cell.angle_beta   90.00
_cell.angle_gamma   90.00
#
_symmetry.space_group_name_H-M   'P 1'
#
loop_
_entity.id
_entity.type
_entity.pdbx_description
1 polymer ?
#
loop_
_entity_poly.entity_id
_entity_poly.type
_entity_poly.pdbx_seq_one_letter_code
_entity_poly.pdbx_strand_id
1 'polypeptide(L)'
;MIWNTAIGACLKALFGHVQGIWGLDLDKLRIVSGSHDKTIRVWDTETTTCLYALIGHNRPLTAVALSDSKIISASDDSEVKIWDFGHKNITVQMT
;
A
#
# COMPACT_ATOMS: atom_id res chain seq x y z
N MET A 1 3.13 -10.99 4.59
CA MET A 1 4.40 -11.76 4.50
C MET A 1 4.65 -12.08 3.04
N ILE A 2 5.91 -12.15 2.62
CA ILE A 2 6.33 -12.55 1.27
C ILE A 2 6.90 -13.95 1.36
N TRP A 3 6.40 -14.85 0.51
CA TRP A 3 6.76 -16.27 0.51
C TRP A 3 7.39 -16.67 -0.81
N ASN A 4 8.41 -17.52 -0.73
CA ASN A 4 8.88 -18.24 -1.89
C ASN A 4 8.08 -19.54 -2.01
N THR A 5 7.26 -19.64 -3.05
CA THR A 5 6.37 -20.80 -3.27
C THR A 5 7.12 -22.06 -3.71
N ALA A 6 8.29 -21.92 -4.35
CA ALA A 6 9.06 -23.06 -4.84
C ALA A 6 9.69 -23.87 -3.69
N ILE A 7 10.06 -23.20 -2.60
CA ILE A 7 10.71 -23.85 -1.44
C ILE A 7 9.83 -23.81 -0.17
N GLY A 8 8.64 -23.24 -0.24
CA GLY A 8 7.72 -23.14 0.89
C GLY A 8 8.24 -22.29 2.06
N ALA A 9 9.13 -21.34 1.81
CA ALA A 9 9.78 -20.55 2.85
C ALA A 9 9.27 -19.11 2.89
N CYS A 10 9.07 -18.59 4.11
CA CYS A 10 8.80 -17.18 4.33
C CYS A 10 10.09 -16.38 4.13
N LEU A 11 10.11 -15.48 3.15
CA LEU A 11 11.28 -14.65 2.84
C LEU A 11 11.32 -13.42 3.75
N LYS A 12 10.17 -12.74 3.91
CA LYS A 12 10.07 -11.45 4.59
C LYS A 12 8.72 -11.28 5.28
N ALA A 13 8.74 -10.64 6.44
CA ALA A 13 7.56 -10.13 7.12
C ALA A 13 7.67 -8.61 7.21
N LEU A 14 6.59 -7.93 6.82
CA LEU A 14 6.51 -6.47 6.86
C LEU A 14 5.85 -6.07 8.18
N PHE A 15 6.58 -5.36 9.03
CA PHE A 15 6.12 -4.94 10.35
C PHE A 15 5.89 -3.43 10.38
N GLY A 16 4.83 -3.00 11.06
CA GLY A 16 4.59 -1.56 11.29
C GLY A 16 3.14 -1.23 11.64
N HIS A 17 2.16 -1.95 11.11
CA HIS A 17 0.78 -1.78 11.56
C HIS A 17 0.62 -2.20 13.03
N VAL A 18 -0.20 -1.47 13.77
CA VAL A 18 -0.42 -1.72 15.22
C VAL A 18 -1.78 -2.36 15.51
N GLN A 19 -2.59 -2.59 14.48
CA GLN A 19 -3.82 -3.38 14.54
C GLN A 19 -3.91 -4.28 13.30
N GLY A 20 -4.99 -5.07 13.23
CA GLY A 20 -5.25 -5.99 12.12
C GLY A 20 -5.19 -5.31 10.75
N ILE A 21 -4.63 -6.01 9.77
CA ILE A 21 -4.59 -5.59 8.37
C ILE A 21 -5.82 -6.21 7.69
N TRP A 22 -6.60 -5.39 7.00
CA TRP A 22 -7.87 -5.82 6.38
C TRP A 22 -7.83 -5.77 4.86
N GLY A 23 -7.02 -4.88 4.28
CA GLY A 23 -6.82 -4.76 2.84
C GLY A 23 -5.35 -4.89 2.47
N LEU A 24 -5.08 -5.54 1.34
CA LEU A 24 -3.76 -5.66 0.74
C LEU A 24 -3.89 -5.61 -0.79
N ASP A 25 -3.02 -4.84 -1.44
CA ASP A 25 -2.88 -4.83 -2.90
C ASP A 25 -1.40 -4.60 -3.27
N LEU A 26 -1.00 -4.88 -4.51
CA LEU A 26 0.38 -4.67 -4.96
C LEU A 26 0.52 -4.47 -6.47
N ASP A 27 1.59 -3.77 -6.85
CA ASP A 27 2.12 -3.72 -8.21
C ASP A 27 3.57 -4.26 -8.22
N LYS A 28 4.30 -4.02 -9.33
CA LYS A 28 5.69 -4.50 -9.48
C LYS A 28 6.70 -3.83 -8.54
N LEU A 29 6.37 -2.65 -8.01
CA LEU A 29 7.26 -1.77 -7.25
C LEU A 29 6.79 -1.58 -5.81
N ARG A 30 5.49 -1.73 -5.54
CA ARG A 30 4.86 -1.34 -4.29
C ARG A 30 3.88 -2.38 -3.80
N ILE A 31 3.85 -2.57 -2.49
CA ILE A 31 2.76 -3.21 -1.76
C ILE A 31 2.02 -2.11 -1.00
N VAL A 32 0.70 -2.18 -0.94
CA VAL A 32 -0.12 -1.32 -0.08
C VAL A 32 -0.93 -2.16 0.89
N SER A 33 -0.95 -1.75 2.15
CA SER A 33 -1.74 -2.41 3.20
C SER A 33 -2.61 -1.40 3.94
N GLY A 34 -3.89 -1.72 4.11
CA GLY A 34 -4.84 -0.94 4.91
C GLY A 34 -5.19 -1.65 6.20
N SER A 35 -5.26 -0.91 7.32
CA SER A 35 -5.41 -1.49 8.66
C SER A 35 -6.50 -0.82 9.50
N HIS A 36 -6.98 -1.55 10.51
CA HIS A 36 -7.82 -1.01 11.56
C HIS A 36 -7.13 0.08 12.40
N ASP A 37 -5.79 0.19 12.32
CA ASP A 37 -5.04 1.32 12.90
C ASP A 37 -5.26 2.65 12.17
N LYS A 38 -6.15 2.66 11.17
CA LYS A 38 -6.61 3.82 10.38
C LYS A 38 -5.57 4.34 9.41
N THR A 39 -4.49 3.59 9.20
CA THR A 39 -3.42 3.96 8.27
C THR A 39 -3.40 3.05 7.05
N ILE A 40 -2.86 3.61 5.97
CA ILE A 40 -2.40 2.83 4.82
C ILE A 40 -0.88 2.88 4.83
N ARG A 41 -0.22 1.74 4.68
CA ARG A 41 1.23 1.71 4.51
C ARG A 41 1.58 1.32 3.09
N VAL A 42 2.56 2.01 2.53
CA VAL A 42 3.14 1.73 1.22
C VAL A 42 4.53 1.16 1.46
N TRP A 43 4.80 0.00 0.88
CA TRP A 43 6.05 -0.72 1.04
C TRP A 43 6.71 -0.91 -0.31
N ASP A 44 8.03 -0.82 -0.34
CA ASP A 44 8.82 -1.14 -1.51
C ASP A 44 8.95 -2.67 -1.67
N THR A 45 8.67 -3.22 -2.86
CA THR A 45 8.66 -4.67 -3.08
C THR A 45 10.04 -5.31 -3.02
N GLU A 46 11.10 -4.57 -3.36
CA GLU A 46 12.47 -5.07 -3.44
C GLU A 46 13.17 -5.03 -2.08
N THR A 47 13.15 -3.87 -1.44
CA THR A 47 13.80 -3.61 -0.16
C THR A 47 12.94 -4.01 1.02
N THR A 48 11.63 -4.20 0.82
CA THR A 48 10.64 -4.51 1.88
C THR A 48 10.55 -3.45 2.98
N THR A 49 10.96 -2.22 2.67
CA THR A 49 10.90 -1.09 3.59
C THR A 49 9.55 -0.36 3.48
N CYS A 50 9.07 0.19 4.60
CA CYS A 50 7.90 1.08 4.59
C CYS A 50 8.32 2.43 4.04
N LEU A 51 7.83 2.81 2.86
CA LEU A 51 8.09 4.09 2.23
C LEU A 51 7.22 5.20 2.83
N TYR A 52 5.93 4.90 3.02
CA TYR A 52 4.95 5.88 3.49
C TYR A 52 3.95 5.24 4.45
N ALA A 53 3.49 6.05 5.41
CA ALA A 53 2.31 5.77 6.22
C ALA A 53 1.31 6.92 5.99
N LEU A 54 0.22 6.63 5.29
CA LEU A 54 -0.82 7.57 4.94
C LEU A 54 -1.85 7.61 6.07
N ILE A 55 -2.06 8.82 6.61
CA ILE A 55 -2.96 9.09 7.72
C ILE A 55 -4.04 10.03 7.21
N GLY A 56 -5.31 9.75 7.51
CA GLY A 56 -6.41 10.63 7.13
C GLY A 56 -7.80 10.06 7.36
N HIS A 57 -7.94 8.74 7.47
CA HIS A 57 -9.19 8.13 7.93
C HIS A 57 -9.33 8.23 9.44
N ASN A 58 -10.57 8.40 9.91
CA ASN A 58 -10.88 8.55 11.34
C ASN A 58 -11.37 7.24 11.98
N ARG A 59 -11.63 6.23 11.16
CA ARG A 59 -12.09 4.90 11.55
C ARG A 59 -11.29 3.80 10.81
N PRO A 60 -11.43 2.53 11.22
CA PRO A 60 -10.76 1.40 10.58
C PRO A 60 -10.96 1.35 9.07
N LEU A 61 -9.89 0.99 8.35
CA LEU A 61 -10.01 0.73 6.92
C LEU A 61 -10.72 -0.60 6.67
N THR A 62 -11.60 -0.59 5.68
CA THR A 62 -12.36 -1.75 5.21
C THR A 62 -11.91 -2.23 3.84
N ALA A 63 -11.20 -1.41 3.07
CA ALA A 63 -10.58 -1.80 1.80
C ALA A 63 -9.41 -0.88 1.43
N VAL A 64 -8.49 -1.42 0.63
CA VAL A 64 -7.46 -0.65 -0.08
C VAL A 64 -7.31 -1.23 -1.50
N ALA A 65 -7.06 -0.37 -2.47
CA ALA A 65 -6.73 -0.75 -3.84
C ALA A 65 -5.59 0.14 -4.36
N LEU A 66 -4.78 -0.42 -5.25
CA LEU A 66 -3.66 0.24 -5.90
C LEU A 66 -3.90 0.30 -7.41
N SER A 67 -3.53 1.44 -7.98
CA SER A 67 -3.38 1.66 -9.42
C SER A 67 -2.02 2.32 -9.68
N ASP A 68 -1.64 2.49 -10.95
CA ASP A 68 -0.34 3.02 -11.34
C ASP A 68 0.07 4.28 -10.58
N SER A 69 -0.82 5.26 -10.43
CA SER A 69 -0.51 6.52 -9.74
C SER A 69 -1.34 6.78 -8.48
N LYS A 70 -2.37 5.96 -8.20
CA LYS A 70 -3.32 6.23 -7.11
C LYS A 70 -3.50 5.05 -6.20
N ILE A 71 -3.67 5.35 -4.92
CA ILE A 71 -4.21 4.44 -3.93
C ILE A 71 -5.65 4.88 -3.64
N ILE A 72 -6.56 3.93 -3.52
CA ILE A 72 -7.94 4.17 -3.12
C ILE A 72 -8.17 3.43 -1.81
N SER A 73 -8.75 4.10 -0.82
CA SER A 73 -9.08 3.50 0.47
C SER A 73 -10.52 3.74 0.85
N ALA A 74 -11.14 2.75 1.49
CA ALA A 74 -12.45 2.85 2.10
C ALA A 74 -12.35 2.55 3.59
N SER A 75 -13.23 3.16 4.39
CA SER A 75 -13.18 3.11 5.85
C SER A 75 -14.59 3.14 6.43
N ASP A 76 -14.72 2.66 7.67
CA ASP A 76 -15.95 2.77 8.46
C ASP A 76 -16.35 4.23 8.77
N ASP A 77 -15.51 5.22 8.44
CA ASP A 77 -15.85 6.65 8.51
C ASP A 77 -16.79 7.12 7.40
N SER A 78 -17.28 6.20 6.56
CA SER A 78 -18.17 6.47 5.44
C SER A 78 -17.54 7.29 4.32
N GLU A 79 -16.20 7.36 4.28
CA GLU A 79 -15.46 8.04 3.21
C GLU A 79 -14.66 7.06 2.36
N VAL A 80 -14.54 7.42 1.07
CA VAL A 80 -13.53 6.88 0.17
C VAL A 80 -12.50 7.97 -0.07
N LYS A 81 -11.22 7.66 0.12
CA LYS A 81 -10.11 8.60 -0.13
C LYS A 81 -9.24 8.13 -1.28
N ILE A 82 -8.77 9.08 -2.07
CA ILE A 82 -7.85 8.86 -3.18
C ILE A 82 -6.53 9.55 -2.83
N TRP A 83 -5.44 8.80 -2.92
CA TRP A 83 -4.08 9.27 -2.65
C TRP A 83 -3.30 9.21 -3.96
N ASP A 84 -3.01 10.37 -4.56
CA ASP A 84 -2.29 10.46 -5.83
C ASP A 84 -0.80 10.73 -5.61
N PHE A 85 0.06 9.93 -6.23
CA PHE A 85 1.52 10.06 -6.18
C PHE A 85 2.08 10.75 -7.44
N GLY A 86 1.22 11.14 -8.38
CA GLY A 86 1.56 11.78 -9.64
C GLY A 86 2.20 10.82 -10.63
N HIS A 87 1.85 10.95 -11.92
CA HIS A 87 2.70 10.42 -12.97
C HIS A 87 3.99 11.25 -13.02
N LYS A 88 5.16 10.60 -12.86
CA LYS A 88 6.39 11.19 -13.41
C LYS A 88 6.23 11.16 -14.93
N ASN A 89 5.65 12.21 -15.51
CA ASN A 89 5.73 12.47 -16.94
C ASN A 89 7.21 12.68 -17.28
N ILE A 90 7.94 11.61 -17.56
CA ILE A 90 9.20 11.70 -18.28
C ILE A 90 8.82 11.90 -19.74
N THR A 91 8.46 13.14 -20.09
CA THR A 91 8.41 13.53 -21.49
C THR A 91 9.86 13.66 -21.95
N VAL A 92 10.40 12.60 -22.54
CA VAL A 92 11.64 12.71 -23.32
C VAL A 92 11.27 13.54 -24.55
N GLN A 93 11.49 14.84 -24.51
CA GLN A 93 11.51 15.64 -25.73
C GLN A 93 12.76 15.23 -26.50
N MET A 94 12.59 14.43 -27.54
CA MET A 94 13.58 14.36 -28.62
C MET A 94 13.31 15.52 -29.56
N THR A 95 14.17 16.52 -29.50
CA THR A 95 14.45 17.49 -30.57
C THR A 95 15.93 17.79 -30.54
#